data_AF-A0ABD7F9L7-F1
#
_entry.id   AF-A0ABD7F9L7-F1
#
_cell.length_a   1.000
_cell.length_b   1.000
_cell.length_c   1.000
_cell.angle_alpha   90.00
_cell.angle_beta   90.00
_cell.angle_gamma   90.00
#
_symmetry.space_group_name_H-M   'P 1'
#
loop_
_entity.id
_entity.type
_entity.pdbx_description
1 polymer ?
#
loop_
_entity_poly.entity_id
_entity_poly.type
_entity_poly.pdbx_seq_one_letter_code
_entity_poly.pdbx_strand_id
1 'polypeptide(L)'
;MSEKHESYNFKYNDIFDKGNKVKKFLESNENLLDEYLSRYTDLLSKSKFFSKSNNSFGTTQATNLLDSLSDNSFFEAGHKITINAKDFINSKDELESLIQAEKDQILNDKQLLSSFDKVDKALAKNAELKSFKKLLESNSSLLIELIDFENFRQKIWLSHISVIKSEADQILSIYKDRKNELQQIIDSAKSEVEKWEEAIELFNSRFYVPFTIKLENQSDVILKSDIPKLKFVYKDREIPNNNEDVLLDVLSRGESRAYYILRFLFEIESRLSLNEDLLMIFDDVADSFDYKNKYAIIEYIKDLLERPNVNAIILTHNFDFYRTVAKRLFLKKTSHIATKCSQGVVEIKQGKYFEDVFKSIFVKNYHVKKIFIGIIPFVRNLFEYLNKNDEYSFLTSCLHIKSNTLNLTVQEVHDILILAIPEKKDITLEFANQKIINLIFNEADSLKIGLNEHSSDLEDKLLIAIACRLKAEIYMISQLTNDEKNELNQISENQTQNLYQKCKNKQIDINILKVLNRVNLMTPEHIHINSFMFEPLVDMSMNHLVDLYEELKALRA
;
A
#
# COMPACT_ATOMS: atom_id res chain seq x y z
N MET A 1 -37.21 40.17 -16.41
CA MET A 1 -37.93 40.45 -17.67
C MET A 1 -38.33 39.10 -18.26
N SER A 2 -39.62 38.81 -18.33
CA SER A 2 -40.16 37.63 -19.01
C SER A 2 -40.40 37.99 -20.47
N GLU A 3 -39.35 37.99 -21.28
CA GLU A 3 -39.52 38.08 -22.72
C GLU A 3 -40.14 36.75 -23.18
N LYS A 4 -41.38 36.80 -23.66
CA LYS A 4 -41.98 35.67 -24.37
C LYS A 4 -41.26 35.59 -25.72
N HIS A 5 -40.33 34.66 -25.85
CA HIS A 5 -39.72 34.36 -27.15
C HIS A 5 -40.71 33.57 -28.00
N GLU A 6 -40.78 33.88 -29.30
CA GLU A 6 -41.55 33.08 -30.24
C GLU A 6 -41.01 31.65 -30.32
N SER A 7 -41.92 30.67 -30.44
CA SER A 7 -41.55 29.26 -30.57
C SER A 7 -41.34 28.91 -32.03
N TYR A 8 -40.15 28.45 -32.38
CA TYR A 8 -39.81 28.00 -33.72
C TYR A 8 -39.71 26.48 -33.76
N ASN A 9 -40.54 25.84 -34.60
CA ASN A 9 -40.57 24.39 -34.74
C ASN A 9 -40.05 23.96 -36.12
N PHE A 10 -38.75 24.11 -36.33
CA PHE A 10 -38.05 23.59 -37.50
C PHE A 10 -36.64 23.15 -37.13
N LYS A 11 -36.03 22.32 -37.96
CA LYS A 11 -34.66 21.84 -37.71
C LYS A 11 -33.66 22.96 -37.99
N TYR A 12 -32.88 23.33 -36.97
CA TYR A 12 -31.90 24.43 -37.03
C TYR A 12 -31.01 24.43 -38.30
N ASN A 13 -30.51 23.25 -38.67
CA ASN A 13 -29.62 23.09 -39.83
C ASN A 13 -30.32 23.23 -41.20
N ASP A 14 -31.65 23.35 -41.25
CA ASP A 14 -32.39 23.60 -42.50
C ASP A 14 -32.31 25.08 -42.92
N ILE A 15 -31.93 25.97 -42.00
CA ILE A 15 -31.66 27.40 -42.26
C ILE A 15 -30.17 27.72 -42.01
N PHE A 16 -29.64 27.30 -40.86
CA PHE A 16 -28.26 27.56 -40.44
C PHE A 16 -27.37 26.35 -40.76
N ASP A 17 -27.24 26.05 -42.05
CA ASP A 17 -26.49 24.88 -42.50
C ASP A 17 -24.98 25.00 -42.22
N LYS A 18 -24.32 23.88 -41.94
CA LYS A 18 -22.88 23.84 -41.62
C LYS A 18 -21.97 24.40 -42.73
N GLY A 19 -22.45 24.42 -43.97
CA GLY A 19 -21.70 24.90 -45.14
C GLY A 19 -21.94 26.36 -45.50
N ASN A 20 -22.78 27.08 -44.74
CA ASN A 20 -23.27 28.42 -45.04
C ASN A 20 -23.85 28.57 -46.45
N LYS A 21 -24.39 27.48 -47.02
CA LYS A 21 -24.94 27.47 -48.38
C LYS A 21 -26.23 28.28 -48.45
N VAL A 22 -27.07 28.22 -47.42
CA VAL A 22 -28.30 29.01 -47.31
C VAL A 22 -27.94 30.50 -47.16
N LYS A 23 -26.99 30.84 -46.29
CA LYS A 23 -26.51 32.22 -46.14
C LYS A 23 -25.97 32.79 -47.45
N LYS A 24 -25.07 32.06 -48.13
CA LYS A 24 -24.54 32.46 -49.44
C LYS A 24 -25.62 32.59 -50.52
N PHE A 25 -26.64 31.72 -50.46
CA PHE A 25 -27.78 31.80 -51.36
C PHE A 25 -28.59 33.09 -51.15
N LEU A 26 -28.87 33.45 -49.89
CA LEU A 26 -29.55 34.70 -49.54
C LEU A 26 -28.74 35.92 -50.02
N GLU A 27 -27.43 35.95 -49.74
CA GLU A 27 -26.52 37.03 -50.17
C GLU A 27 -26.42 37.14 -51.71
N SER A 28 -26.35 36.01 -52.43
CA SER A 28 -26.15 36.02 -53.89
C SER A 28 -27.42 36.31 -54.70
N ASN A 29 -28.60 36.22 -54.06
CA ASN A 29 -29.90 36.40 -54.70
C ASN A 29 -30.71 37.52 -54.04
N GLU A 30 -30.05 38.42 -53.30
CA GLU A 30 -30.65 39.53 -52.55
C GLU A 30 -31.64 40.33 -53.40
N ASN A 31 -31.23 40.82 -54.58
CA ASN A 31 -32.12 41.56 -55.49
C ASN A 31 -33.36 40.77 -55.96
N LEU A 32 -33.23 39.46 -56.18
CA LEU A 32 -34.34 38.59 -56.62
C LEU A 32 -35.29 38.30 -55.45
N LEU A 33 -34.75 38.15 -54.24
CA LEU A 33 -35.50 37.98 -53.01
C LEU A 33 -36.18 39.28 -52.59
N ASP A 34 -35.54 40.43 -52.79
CA ASP A 34 -36.13 41.76 -52.57
C ASP A 34 -37.24 42.07 -53.56
N GLU A 35 -37.08 41.71 -54.84
CA GLU A 35 -38.16 41.85 -55.83
C GLU A 35 -39.35 40.94 -55.49
N TYR A 36 -39.07 39.70 -55.05
CA TYR A 36 -40.07 38.77 -54.56
C TYR A 36 -40.77 39.28 -53.29
N LEU A 37 -40.02 39.74 -52.30
CA LEU A 37 -40.51 40.26 -51.02
C LEU A 37 -41.27 41.57 -51.21
N SER A 38 -40.82 42.47 -52.07
CA SER A 38 -41.49 43.73 -52.40
C SER A 38 -42.81 43.47 -53.10
N ARG A 39 -42.86 42.57 -54.09
CA ARG A 39 -44.11 42.18 -54.76
C ARG A 39 -45.06 41.42 -53.82
N TYR A 40 -44.55 40.52 -53.00
CA TYR A 40 -45.32 39.82 -51.96
C TYR A 40 -45.90 40.81 -50.93
N THR A 41 -45.11 41.79 -50.52
CA THR A 41 -45.53 42.87 -49.61
C THR A 41 -46.55 43.80 -50.25
N ASP A 42 -46.41 44.13 -51.54
CA ASP A 42 -47.38 44.93 -52.32
C ASP A 42 -48.71 44.17 -52.53
N LEU A 43 -48.66 42.85 -52.71
CA LEU A 43 -49.88 42.03 -52.77
C LEU A 43 -50.55 41.92 -51.40
N LEU A 44 -49.78 41.80 -50.32
CA LEU A 44 -50.30 41.84 -48.95
C LEU A 44 -50.92 43.21 -48.59
N SER A 45 -50.39 44.32 -49.11
CA SER A 45 -50.97 45.66 -48.88
C SER A 45 -52.25 45.92 -49.69
N LYS A 46 -52.45 45.18 -50.79
CA LYS A 46 -53.65 45.23 -51.64
C LYS A 46 -54.75 44.23 -51.23
N SER A 47 -54.42 43.23 -50.42
CA SER A 47 -55.40 42.30 -49.86
C SER A 47 -56.38 43.04 -48.96
N LYS A 48 -57.66 42.65 -49.02
CA LYS A 48 -58.69 43.15 -48.10
C LYS A 48 -58.72 42.36 -46.79
N PHE A 49 -58.02 41.23 -46.73
CA PHE A 49 -57.98 40.33 -45.59
C PHE A 49 -56.67 40.41 -44.83
N PHE A 50 -55.53 40.40 -45.53
CA PHE A 50 -54.23 40.61 -44.93
C PHE A 50 -53.94 42.10 -44.77
N SER A 51 -53.17 42.46 -43.75
CA SER A 51 -52.79 43.86 -43.53
C SER A 51 -51.34 44.00 -43.07
N LYS A 52 -50.67 45.02 -43.57
CA LYS A 52 -49.34 45.42 -43.12
C LYS A 52 -49.45 46.59 -42.15
N SER A 53 -49.12 46.35 -40.88
CA SER A 53 -48.94 47.37 -39.85
C SER A 53 -47.79 46.96 -38.92
N ASN A 54 -47.46 47.74 -37.89
CA ASN A 54 -46.49 47.34 -36.86
C ASN A 54 -46.86 46.00 -36.17
N ASN A 55 -48.15 45.62 -36.19
CA ASN A 55 -48.64 44.26 -35.92
C ASN A 55 -49.35 43.74 -37.19
N SER A 56 -48.60 43.17 -38.12
CA SER A 56 -49.14 42.68 -39.39
C SER A 56 -50.06 41.46 -39.18
N PHE A 57 -51.13 41.39 -39.99
CA PHE A 57 -52.00 40.23 -40.08
C PHE A 57 -51.68 39.50 -41.39
N GLY A 58 -50.86 38.45 -41.30
CA GLY A 58 -50.39 37.65 -42.43
C GLY A 58 -50.91 36.21 -42.41
N THR A 59 -50.30 35.34 -43.21
CA THR A 59 -50.72 33.94 -43.38
C THR A 59 -50.66 33.15 -42.07
N THR A 60 -49.64 33.37 -41.24
CA THR A 60 -49.47 32.69 -39.94
C THR A 60 -50.56 33.08 -38.95
N GLN A 61 -50.89 34.38 -38.86
CA GLN A 61 -51.95 34.89 -37.98
C GLN A 61 -53.33 34.39 -38.43
N ALA A 62 -53.56 34.31 -39.75
CA ALA A 62 -54.78 33.74 -40.31
C ALA A 62 -54.92 32.24 -40.00
N THR A 63 -53.84 31.46 -40.07
CA THR A 63 -53.84 30.04 -39.69
C THR A 63 -54.12 29.88 -38.20
N ASN A 64 -53.46 30.66 -37.33
CA ASN A 64 -53.71 30.61 -35.89
C ASN A 64 -55.15 30.99 -35.52
N LEU A 65 -55.76 31.94 -36.25
CA LEU A 65 -57.18 32.29 -36.09
C LEU A 65 -58.08 31.10 -36.48
N LEU A 66 -57.78 30.42 -37.58
CA LEU A 66 -58.52 29.24 -38.03
C LEU A 66 -58.41 28.08 -37.01
N ASP A 67 -57.20 27.84 -36.49
CA ASP A 67 -56.93 26.80 -35.49
C ASP A 67 -57.65 27.09 -34.16
N SER A 68 -57.73 28.37 -33.77
CA SER A 68 -58.47 28.80 -32.57
C SER A 68 -59.98 28.61 -32.69
N LEU A 69 -60.49 28.44 -33.92
CA LEU A 69 -61.90 28.22 -34.25
C LEU A 69 -62.14 26.79 -34.78
N SER A 70 -61.21 25.87 -34.49
CA SER A 70 -61.10 24.57 -35.15
C SER A 70 -62.29 23.63 -34.94
N ASP A 71 -63.00 23.73 -33.81
CA ASP A 71 -64.15 22.89 -33.44
C ASP A 71 -65.50 23.47 -33.89
N ASN A 72 -65.51 24.60 -34.62
CA ASN A 72 -66.70 25.30 -35.11
C ASN A 72 -67.69 25.78 -34.02
N SER A 73 -67.40 25.54 -32.74
CA SER A 73 -68.29 25.83 -31.61
C SER A 73 -68.65 27.32 -31.50
N PHE A 74 -67.72 28.19 -31.87
CA PHE A 74 -67.91 29.64 -31.96
C PHE A 74 -69.05 30.03 -32.90
N PHE A 75 -69.13 29.41 -34.07
CA PHE A 75 -70.17 29.70 -35.07
C PHE A 75 -71.49 29.02 -34.73
N GLU A 76 -71.44 27.80 -34.17
CA GLU A 76 -72.64 27.08 -33.70
C GLU A 76 -73.36 27.80 -32.55
N ALA A 77 -72.61 28.54 -31.71
CA ALA A 77 -73.17 29.41 -30.68
C ALA A 77 -73.89 30.66 -31.23
N GLY A 78 -73.89 30.86 -32.55
CA GLY A 78 -74.58 31.97 -33.23
C GLY A 78 -73.71 33.23 -33.41
N HIS A 79 -72.42 33.19 -33.08
CA HIS A 79 -71.50 34.29 -33.33
C HIS A 79 -71.08 34.35 -34.80
N LYS A 80 -70.73 35.55 -35.27
CA LYS A 80 -70.31 35.80 -36.65
C LYS A 80 -69.05 36.67 -36.66
N ILE A 81 -68.19 36.43 -37.64
CA ILE A 81 -67.00 37.25 -37.86
C ILE A 81 -67.26 38.19 -39.03
N THR A 82 -67.08 39.49 -38.83
CA THR A 82 -67.08 40.49 -39.90
C THR A 82 -65.64 40.86 -40.19
N ILE A 83 -65.26 40.78 -41.47
CA ILE A 83 -63.92 41.15 -41.96
C ILE A 83 -64.07 42.10 -43.16
N ASN A 84 -63.06 42.93 -43.41
CA ASN A 84 -63.10 43.91 -44.49
C ASN A 84 -63.29 43.30 -45.90
N ALA A 85 -63.01 42.00 -46.07
CA ALA A 85 -63.20 41.27 -47.32
C ALA A 85 -64.62 40.69 -47.51
N LYS A 86 -65.41 40.51 -46.43
CA LYS A 86 -66.75 39.88 -46.46
C LYS A 86 -67.58 40.28 -45.24
N ASP A 87 -68.83 40.71 -45.44
CA ASP A 87 -69.68 41.27 -44.38
C ASP A 87 -69.94 40.29 -43.21
N PHE A 88 -70.17 39.01 -43.49
CA PHE A 88 -70.33 37.98 -42.47
C PHE A 88 -69.75 36.64 -42.91
N ILE A 89 -68.94 36.06 -42.02
CA ILE A 89 -68.50 34.67 -42.06
C ILE A 89 -69.31 33.90 -41.01
N ASN A 90 -69.98 32.83 -41.46
CA ASN A 90 -70.90 32.06 -40.62
C ASN A 90 -70.40 30.64 -40.29
N SER A 91 -69.23 30.23 -40.80
CA SER A 91 -68.64 28.94 -40.47
C SER A 91 -67.11 28.96 -40.63
N LYS A 92 -66.45 27.98 -40.01
CA LYS A 92 -65.03 27.70 -40.24
C LYS A 92 -64.73 27.46 -41.72
N ASP A 93 -65.54 26.66 -42.41
CA ASP A 93 -65.30 26.34 -43.83
C ASP A 93 -65.35 27.60 -44.72
N GLU A 94 -66.23 28.55 -44.39
CA GLU A 94 -66.28 29.85 -45.08
C GLU A 94 -65.02 30.69 -44.80
N LEU A 95 -64.51 30.66 -43.56
CA LEU A 95 -63.27 31.35 -43.19
C LEU A 95 -62.06 30.72 -43.89
N GLU A 96 -61.96 29.39 -43.88
CA GLU A 96 -60.91 28.62 -44.52
C GLU A 96 -60.89 28.85 -46.03
N SER A 97 -62.06 28.81 -46.67
CA SER A 97 -62.19 29.08 -48.11
C SER A 97 -61.78 30.50 -48.47
N LEU A 98 -62.09 31.49 -47.63
CA LEU A 98 -61.70 32.88 -47.85
C LEU A 98 -60.18 33.08 -47.68
N ILE A 99 -59.60 32.48 -46.63
CA ILE A 99 -58.15 32.48 -46.40
C ILE A 99 -57.44 31.83 -47.58
N GLN A 100 -57.96 30.70 -48.08
CA GLN A 100 -57.37 29.99 -49.21
C GLN A 100 -57.50 30.77 -50.52
N ALA A 101 -58.65 31.40 -50.79
CA ALA A 101 -58.85 32.22 -51.98
C ALA A 101 -57.91 33.45 -52.02
N GLU A 102 -57.69 34.11 -50.87
CA GLU A 102 -56.73 35.22 -50.75
C GLU A 102 -55.28 34.71 -50.90
N LYS A 103 -54.94 33.55 -50.34
CA LYS A 103 -53.64 32.89 -50.58
C LYS A 103 -53.44 32.58 -52.06
N ASP A 104 -54.44 32.03 -52.73
CA ASP A 104 -54.39 31.66 -54.15
C ASP A 104 -54.29 32.90 -55.05
N GLN A 105 -54.91 34.02 -54.69
CA GLN A 105 -54.73 35.30 -55.40
C GLN A 105 -53.30 35.83 -55.31
N ILE A 106 -52.67 35.70 -54.15
CA ILE A 106 -51.28 36.13 -53.93
C ILE A 106 -50.31 35.18 -54.68
N LEU A 107 -50.57 33.87 -54.65
CA LEU A 107 -49.70 32.85 -55.21
C LEU A 107 -49.82 32.68 -56.74
N ASN A 108 -50.96 33.05 -57.34
CA ASN A 108 -51.19 32.94 -58.79
C ASN A 108 -50.84 34.21 -59.60
N ASP A 109 -50.18 35.21 -59.02
CA ASP A 109 -49.70 36.39 -59.74
C ASP A 109 -48.60 35.98 -60.76
N LYS A 110 -48.84 36.24 -62.06
CA LYS A 110 -47.94 35.81 -63.16
C LYS A 110 -46.50 36.35 -63.03
N GLN A 111 -46.34 37.52 -62.41
CA GLN A 111 -45.04 38.15 -62.22
C GLN A 111 -44.31 37.48 -61.03
N LEU A 112 -45.04 37.23 -59.94
CA LEU A 112 -44.56 36.48 -58.78
C LEU A 112 -44.18 35.03 -59.16
N LEU A 113 -44.98 34.35 -59.97
CA LEU A 113 -44.69 33.00 -60.50
C LEU A 113 -43.39 32.97 -61.35
N SER A 114 -43.11 34.02 -62.13
CA SER A 114 -41.89 34.09 -62.95
C SER A 114 -40.62 34.34 -62.15
N SER A 115 -40.71 35.15 -61.08
CA SER A 115 -39.62 35.37 -60.13
C SER A 115 -39.44 34.16 -59.21
N PHE A 116 -40.54 33.52 -58.82
CA PHE A 116 -40.56 32.27 -58.07
C PHE A 116 -39.89 31.13 -58.84
N ASP A 117 -40.17 30.94 -60.15
CA ASP A 117 -39.52 29.93 -60.99
C ASP A 117 -37.98 30.09 -61.05
N LYS A 118 -37.47 31.33 -61.01
CA LYS A 118 -36.03 31.61 -60.99
C LYS A 118 -35.41 31.27 -59.64
N VAL A 119 -36.09 31.64 -58.55
CA VAL A 119 -35.71 31.30 -57.18
C VAL A 119 -35.78 29.79 -56.97
N ASP A 120 -36.78 29.12 -57.53
CA ASP A 120 -37.04 27.69 -57.39
C ASP A 120 -35.95 26.83 -58.04
N LYS A 121 -35.53 27.21 -59.25
CA LYS A 121 -34.37 26.60 -59.93
C LYS A 121 -33.06 26.81 -59.17
N ALA A 122 -32.91 27.95 -58.49
CA ALA A 122 -31.71 28.25 -57.71
C ALA A 122 -31.67 27.48 -56.38
N LEU A 123 -32.84 27.25 -55.75
CA LEU A 123 -33.00 26.45 -54.54
C LEU A 123 -32.91 24.93 -54.79
N ALA A 124 -33.20 24.46 -56.01
CA ALA A 124 -33.14 23.04 -56.36
C ALA A 124 -31.71 22.47 -56.53
N LYS A 125 -30.66 23.29 -56.42
CA LYS A 125 -29.28 22.92 -56.76
C LYS A 125 -28.65 21.90 -55.81
N ASN A 126 -28.82 22.06 -54.49
CA ASN A 126 -28.11 21.27 -53.47
C ASN A 126 -29.07 20.75 -52.39
N ALA A 127 -28.70 19.69 -51.67
CA ALA A 127 -29.55 19.06 -50.65
C ALA A 127 -29.96 20.03 -49.52
N GLU A 128 -29.05 20.88 -49.07
CA GLU A 128 -29.32 21.88 -48.02
C GLU A 128 -30.31 22.95 -48.50
N LEU A 129 -30.20 23.40 -49.76
CA LEU A 129 -31.14 24.35 -50.35
C LEU A 129 -32.51 23.74 -50.65
N LYS A 130 -32.57 22.42 -50.91
CA LYS A 130 -33.83 21.67 -51.02
C LYS A 130 -34.55 21.54 -49.67
N SER A 131 -33.82 21.33 -48.59
CA SER A 131 -34.39 21.33 -47.23
C SER A 131 -34.89 22.72 -46.85
N PHE A 132 -34.09 23.76 -47.14
CA PHE A 132 -34.50 25.15 -46.96
C PHE A 132 -35.75 25.50 -47.78
N LYS A 133 -35.83 25.05 -49.04
CA LYS A 133 -37.02 25.19 -49.89
C LYS A 133 -38.28 24.61 -49.24
N LYS A 134 -38.23 23.35 -48.79
CA LYS A 134 -39.37 22.69 -48.13
C LYS A 134 -39.84 23.45 -46.88
N LEU A 135 -38.89 24.01 -46.14
CA LEU A 135 -39.16 24.81 -44.95
C LEU A 135 -39.83 26.15 -45.30
N LEU A 136 -39.40 26.81 -46.37
CA LEU A 136 -40.05 28.03 -46.88
C LEU A 136 -41.44 27.76 -47.45
N GLU A 137 -41.65 26.64 -48.15
CA GLU A 137 -42.97 26.21 -48.65
C GLU A 137 -43.95 25.96 -47.49
N SER A 138 -43.44 25.44 -46.37
CA SER A 138 -44.25 25.17 -45.18
C SER A 138 -44.51 26.43 -44.33
N ASN A 139 -43.58 27.39 -44.32
CA ASN A 139 -43.64 28.60 -43.51
C ASN A 139 -43.06 29.80 -44.26
N SER A 140 -43.85 30.37 -45.18
CA SER A 140 -43.42 31.48 -46.04
C SER A 140 -43.13 32.79 -45.29
N SER A 141 -43.62 32.95 -44.06
CA SER A 141 -43.34 34.12 -43.20
C SER A 141 -41.90 34.17 -42.70
N LEU A 142 -41.15 33.06 -42.74
CA LEU A 142 -39.75 33.01 -42.31
C LEU A 142 -38.82 33.87 -43.18
N LEU A 143 -39.20 34.11 -44.45
CA LEU A 143 -38.43 34.97 -45.36
C LEU A 143 -38.25 36.40 -44.83
N ILE A 144 -39.21 36.90 -44.06
CA ILE A 144 -39.16 38.25 -43.49
C ILE A 144 -38.10 38.34 -42.39
N GLU A 145 -38.03 37.33 -41.53
CA GLU A 145 -37.03 37.26 -40.46
C GLU A 145 -35.62 36.99 -41.01
N LEU A 146 -35.52 36.33 -42.16
CA LEU A 146 -34.25 36.01 -42.82
C LEU A 146 -33.57 37.20 -43.50
N ILE A 147 -34.22 38.36 -43.57
CA ILE A 147 -33.61 39.62 -44.00
C ILE A 147 -32.41 39.96 -43.09
N ASP A 148 -32.54 39.71 -41.78
CA ASP A 148 -31.46 39.83 -40.81
C ASP A 148 -31.05 38.46 -40.26
N PHE A 149 -30.27 37.75 -41.08
CA PHE A 149 -29.88 36.35 -40.86
C PHE A 149 -29.23 36.08 -39.49
N GLU A 150 -28.34 36.97 -39.03
CA GLU A 150 -27.62 36.76 -37.76
C GLU A 150 -28.48 37.11 -36.54
N ASN A 151 -29.35 38.12 -36.63
CA ASN A 151 -30.29 38.43 -35.56
C ASN A 151 -31.34 37.33 -35.41
N PHE A 152 -31.85 36.81 -36.53
CA PHE A 152 -32.76 35.67 -36.51
C PHE A 152 -32.11 34.43 -35.87
N ARG A 153 -30.82 34.18 -36.14
CA ARG A 153 -30.05 33.12 -35.48
C ARG A 153 -30.02 33.26 -33.95
N GLN A 154 -29.80 34.49 -33.46
CA GLN A 154 -29.82 34.78 -32.02
C GLN A 154 -31.21 34.57 -31.42
N LYS A 155 -32.28 35.02 -32.09
CA LYS A 155 -33.66 34.79 -31.66
C LYS A 155 -33.98 33.30 -31.50
N ILE A 156 -33.50 32.47 -32.43
CA ILE A 156 -33.69 31.01 -32.40
C ILE A 156 -32.98 30.38 -31.19
N TRP A 157 -31.73 30.78 -30.91
CA TRP A 157 -31.01 30.29 -29.73
C TRP A 157 -31.70 30.69 -28.43
N LEU A 158 -32.13 31.95 -28.32
CA LEU A 158 -32.86 32.43 -27.15
C LEU A 158 -34.18 31.67 -26.95
N SER A 159 -34.92 31.39 -28.03
CA SER A 159 -36.11 30.56 -28.00
C SER A 159 -35.82 29.17 -27.44
N HIS A 160 -34.84 28.44 -27.99
CA HIS A 160 -34.51 27.10 -27.50
C HIS A 160 -33.95 27.07 -26.08
N ILE A 161 -33.09 28.03 -25.72
CA ILE A 161 -32.51 28.13 -24.36
C ILE A 161 -33.60 28.49 -23.35
N SER A 162 -34.61 29.28 -23.74
CA SER A 162 -35.70 29.66 -22.84
C SER A 162 -36.55 28.46 -22.39
N VAL A 163 -36.63 27.40 -23.20
CA VAL A 163 -37.36 26.16 -22.86
C VAL A 163 -36.68 25.42 -21.70
N ILE A 164 -35.35 25.31 -21.73
CA ILE A 164 -34.56 24.58 -20.72
C ILE A 164 -34.27 25.41 -19.46
N LYS A 165 -34.71 26.68 -19.43
CA LYS A 165 -34.44 27.60 -18.32
C LYS A 165 -34.86 27.03 -16.97
N SER A 166 -36.05 26.43 -16.91
CA SER A 166 -36.58 25.80 -15.69
C SER A 166 -35.65 24.71 -15.15
N GLU A 167 -35.19 23.82 -16.02
CA GLU A 167 -34.34 22.68 -15.67
C GLU A 167 -32.93 23.15 -15.28
N ALA A 168 -32.40 24.13 -16.02
CA ALA A 168 -31.13 24.77 -15.70
C ALA A 168 -31.18 25.50 -14.35
N ASP A 169 -32.26 26.21 -14.05
CA ASP A 169 -32.46 26.90 -12.78
C ASP A 169 -32.52 25.90 -11.61
N GLN A 170 -33.17 24.74 -11.81
CA GLN A 170 -33.19 23.65 -10.81
C GLN A 170 -31.78 23.08 -10.55
N ILE A 171 -31.01 22.78 -11.60
CA ILE A 171 -29.63 22.30 -11.46
C ILE A 171 -28.75 23.33 -10.77
N LEU A 172 -28.89 24.61 -11.15
CA LEU A 172 -28.14 25.70 -10.54
C LEU A 172 -28.50 25.89 -9.06
N SER A 173 -29.76 25.71 -8.67
CA SER A 173 -30.17 25.73 -7.27
C SER A 173 -29.48 24.60 -6.51
N ILE A 174 -29.60 23.36 -6.99
CA ILE A 174 -28.99 22.18 -6.35
C ILE A 174 -27.48 22.38 -6.20
N TYR A 175 -26.80 22.86 -7.24
CA TYR A 175 -25.37 23.14 -7.17
C TYR A 175 -25.04 24.21 -6.14
N LYS A 176 -25.77 25.34 -6.13
CA LYS A 176 -25.53 26.43 -5.16
C LYS A 176 -25.76 25.98 -3.72
N ASP A 177 -26.83 25.22 -3.49
CA ASP A 177 -27.19 24.72 -2.16
C ASP A 177 -26.16 23.72 -1.63
N ARG A 178 -25.59 22.91 -2.53
CA ARG A 178 -24.61 21.86 -2.19
C ARG A 178 -23.16 22.28 -2.35
N LYS A 179 -22.88 23.48 -2.90
CA LYS A 179 -21.51 23.94 -3.18
C LYS A 179 -20.61 23.93 -1.94
N ASN A 180 -21.14 24.40 -0.80
CA ASN A 180 -20.38 24.45 0.44
C ASN A 180 -20.10 23.04 0.99
N GLU A 181 -21.08 22.14 0.93
CA GLU A 181 -20.93 20.74 1.33
C GLU A 181 -19.90 20.02 0.43
N LEU A 182 -19.97 20.26 -0.88
CA LEU A 182 -19.04 19.69 -1.86
C LEU A 182 -17.61 20.22 -1.65
N GLN A 183 -17.47 21.50 -1.28
CA GLN A 183 -16.18 22.07 -0.90
C GLN A 183 -15.63 21.44 0.40
N GLN A 184 -16.47 21.25 1.42
CA GLN A 184 -16.07 20.58 2.66
C GLN A 184 -15.62 19.12 2.44
N ILE A 185 -16.30 18.39 1.55
CA ILE A 185 -15.91 17.03 1.15
C ILE A 185 -14.54 17.03 0.46
N ILE A 186 -14.32 17.96 -0.48
CA ILE A 186 -13.03 18.11 -1.18
C ILE A 186 -11.90 18.46 -0.20
N ASP A 187 -12.15 19.38 0.74
CA ASP A 187 -11.14 19.81 1.71
C ASP A 187 -10.80 18.69 2.72
N SER A 188 -11.81 17.90 3.14
CA SER A 188 -11.59 16.73 3.98
C SER A 188 -10.76 15.67 3.27
N ALA A 189 -11.07 15.37 2.00
CA ALA A 189 -10.33 14.40 1.21
C ALA A 189 -8.88 14.83 0.95
N LYS A 190 -8.59 16.13 0.79
CA LYS A 190 -7.22 16.65 0.69
C LYS A 190 -6.42 16.44 1.98
N SER A 191 -7.04 16.63 3.14
CA SER A 191 -6.35 16.42 4.44
C SER A 191 -5.94 14.96 4.67
N GLU A 192 -6.65 13.99 4.07
CA GLU A 192 -6.26 12.59 4.12
C GLU A 192 -5.05 12.30 3.23
N VAL A 193 -4.95 12.95 2.05
CA VAL A 193 -3.81 12.80 1.13
C VAL A 193 -2.50 13.23 1.78
N GLU A 194 -2.48 14.34 2.52
CA GLU A 194 -1.28 14.81 3.22
C GLU A 194 -0.75 13.76 4.22
N LYS A 195 -1.64 13.06 4.94
CA LYS A 195 -1.25 11.99 5.87
C LYS A 195 -0.58 10.81 5.16
N TRP A 196 -1.06 10.46 3.96
CA TRP A 196 -0.47 9.39 3.17
C TRP A 196 0.91 9.77 2.63
N GLU A 197 1.10 11.04 2.25
CA GLU A 197 2.41 11.55 1.83
C GLU A 197 3.41 11.54 2.98
N GLU A 198 3.01 11.98 4.19
CA GLU A 198 3.84 11.90 5.39
C GLU A 198 4.26 10.45 5.71
N ALA A 199 3.34 9.49 5.62
CA ALA A 199 3.63 8.07 5.84
C ALA A 199 4.63 7.51 4.79
N ILE A 200 4.48 7.91 3.53
CA ILE A 200 5.39 7.56 2.43
C ILE A 200 6.79 8.13 2.68
N GLU A 201 6.88 9.40 3.08
CA GLU A 201 8.16 10.07 3.36
C GLU A 201 8.87 9.45 4.57
N LEU A 202 8.11 9.12 5.62
CA LEU A 202 8.64 8.45 6.79
C LEU A 202 9.22 7.07 6.43
N PHE A 203 8.53 6.31 5.57
CA PHE A 203 9.04 5.04 5.08
C PHE A 203 10.31 5.23 4.25
N ASN A 204 10.26 6.08 3.22
CA ASN A 204 11.38 6.29 2.30
C ASN A 204 12.64 6.83 3.01
N SER A 205 12.49 7.57 4.11
CA SER A 205 13.62 8.10 4.89
C SER A 205 14.26 7.08 5.84
N ARG A 206 13.49 6.10 6.33
CA ARG A 206 13.95 5.13 7.34
C ARG A 206 14.41 3.80 6.77
N PHE A 207 13.80 3.36 5.68
CA PHE A 207 14.07 2.06 5.08
C PHE A 207 15.07 2.19 3.93
N TYR A 208 16.15 1.40 4.00
CA TYR A 208 17.12 1.32 2.92
C TYR A 208 16.72 0.19 1.96
N VAL A 209 15.90 0.53 0.96
CA VAL A 209 15.42 -0.37 -0.10
C VAL A 209 15.75 0.21 -1.48
N PRO A 210 15.92 -0.62 -2.53
CA PRO A 210 16.29 -0.15 -3.87
C PRO A 210 15.15 0.51 -4.65
N PHE A 211 13.98 0.71 -4.02
CA PHE A 211 12.81 1.36 -4.60
C PHE A 211 12.31 2.48 -3.71
N THR A 212 11.69 3.49 -4.32
CA THR A 212 10.93 4.54 -3.62
C THR A 212 9.46 4.40 -3.96
N ILE A 213 8.60 4.76 -3.01
CA ILE A 213 7.15 4.73 -3.18
C ILE A 213 6.64 6.15 -3.39
N LYS A 214 5.66 6.28 -4.28
CA LYS A 214 4.93 7.51 -4.57
C LYS A 214 3.44 7.19 -4.69
N LEU A 215 2.58 8.19 -4.56
CA LEU A 215 1.14 8.05 -4.73
C LEU A 215 0.77 8.27 -6.21
N GLU A 216 0.09 7.33 -6.85
CA GLU A 216 -0.24 7.37 -8.29
C GLU A 216 -1.46 8.24 -8.58
N ASN A 217 -2.42 8.29 -7.66
CA ASN A 217 -3.77 8.84 -7.87
C ASN A 217 -4.12 10.02 -6.96
N GLN A 218 -3.21 11.00 -6.80
CA GLN A 218 -3.44 12.22 -6.00
C GLN A 218 -4.74 12.97 -6.34
N SER A 219 -5.16 12.99 -7.61
CA SER A 219 -6.35 13.76 -8.05
C SER A 219 -7.67 12.99 -8.07
N ASP A 220 -7.66 11.66 -8.25
CA ASP A 220 -8.88 10.82 -8.34
C ASP A 220 -9.33 10.27 -6.97
N VAL A 221 -8.41 10.09 -6.00
CA VAL A 221 -8.74 9.70 -4.60
C VAL A 221 -9.69 10.73 -3.97
N ILE A 222 -9.50 12.01 -4.31
CA ILE A 222 -10.25 13.16 -3.78
C ILE A 222 -11.74 13.15 -4.19
N LEU A 223 -12.07 12.56 -5.35
CA LEU A 223 -13.40 12.72 -5.97
C LEU A 223 -14.19 11.41 -6.17
N LYS A 224 -13.55 10.23 -6.15
CA LYS A 224 -14.20 8.96 -6.49
C LYS A 224 -14.16 7.87 -5.41
N SER A 225 -13.61 8.16 -4.22
CA SER A 225 -13.47 7.15 -3.15
C SER A 225 -12.64 5.91 -3.60
N ASP A 226 -11.70 6.10 -4.52
CA ASP A 226 -10.79 5.05 -4.95
C ASP A 226 -9.67 4.85 -3.92
N ILE A 227 -9.30 3.59 -3.66
CA ILE A 227 -8.19 3.20 -2.78
C ILE A 227 -6.89 3.84 -3.32
N PRO A 228 -5.99 4.39 -2.46
CA PRO A 228 -4.70 4.91 -2.90
C PRO A 228 -3.92 3.83 -3.67
N LYS A 229 -3.52 4.15 -4.91
CA LYS A 229 -2.65 3.29 -5.72
C LYS A 229 -1.21 3.74 -5.52
N LEU A 230 -0.36 2.83 -5.08
CA LEU A 230 1.04 3.08 -4.81
C LEU A 230 1.86 2.86 -6.09
N LYS A 231 2.65 3.84 -6.49
CA LYS A 231 3.62 3.78 -7.58
C LYS A 231 5.02 3.49 -7.07
N PHE A 232 5.64 2.45 -7.61
CA PHE A 232 7.01 2.05 -7.23
C PHE A 232 8.02 2.53 -8.27
N VAL A 233 9.14 3.10 -7.79
CA VAL A 233 10.25 3.58 -8.63
C VAL A 233 11.55 2.93 -8.17
N TYR A 234 12.14 2.05 -9.00
CA TYR A 234 13.32 1.27 -8.65
C TYR A 234 14.59 1.92 -9.19
N LYS A 235 15.50 2.41 -8.33
CA LYS A 235 16.77 3.09 -8.72
C LYS A 235 16.65 3.93 -10.01
N ASP A 236 15.68 4.85 -10.02
CA ASP A 236 15.38 5.77 -11.14
C ASP A 236 14.88 5.13 -12.44
N ARG A 237 14.39 3.88 -12.38
CA ARG A 237 13.65 3.23 -13.47
C ARG A 237 12.20 3.06 -13.07
N GLU A 238 11.30 3.51 -13.94
CA GLU A 238 9.87 3.25 -13.76
C GLU A 238 9.54 1.80 -14.08
N ILE A 239 8.69 1.20 -13.25
CA ILE A 239 8.14 -0.13 -13.51
C ILE A 239 7.04 0.02 -14.57
N PRO A 240 7.10 -0.73 -15.69
CA PRO A 240 6.07 -0.66 -16.72
C PRO A 240 4.69 -0.95 -16.13
N ASN A 241 3.74 -0.04 -16.36
CA ASN A 241 2.35 -0.13 -15.88
C ASN A 241 2.19 -0.28 -14.36
N ASN A 242 3.21 0.06 -13.57
CA ASN A 242 3.18 -0.10 -12.11
C ASN A 242 2.74 -1.51 -11.66
N ASN A 243 3.13 -2.54 -12.43
CA ASN A 243 2.69 -3.90 -12.20
C ASN A 243 3.40 -4.50 -10.97
N GLU A 244 2.64 -4.77 -9.91
CA GLU A 244 3.11 -5.37 -8.66
C GLU A 244 3.72 -6.77 -8.88
N ASP A 245 3.16 -7.58 -9.78
CA ASP A 245 3.69 -8.92 -10.07
C ASP A 245 5.09 -8.84 -10.70
N VAL A 246 5.29 -7.87 -11.61
CA VAL A 246 6.60 -7.62 -12.23
C VAL A 246 7.62 -7.13 -11.21
N LEU A 247 7.19 -6.34 -10.22
CA LEU A 247 8.06 -5.93 -9.12
C LEU A 247 8.43 -7.15 -8.27
N LEU A 248 7.45 -7.91 -7.80
CA LEU A 248 7.65 -9.06 -6.92
C LEU A 248 8.54 -10.15 -7.55
N ASP A 249 8.47 -10.33 -8.87
CA ASP A 249 9.32 -11.28 -9.62
C ASP A 249 10.80 -10.86 -9.69
N VAL A 250 11.11 -9.57 -9.56
CA VAL A 250 12.47 -9.02 -9.67
C VAL A 250 13.11 -8.81 -8.30
N LEU A 251 12.30 -8.65 -7.25
CA LEU A 251 12.79 -8.46 -5.88
C LEU A 251 13.47 -9.73 -5.35
N SER A 252 14.60 -9.55 -4.67
CA SER A 252 15.17 -10.60 -3.82
C SER A 252 14.22 -10.93 -2.67
N ARG A 253 14.39 -12.11 -2.05
CA ARG A 253 13.55 -12.53 -0.91
C ARG A 253 13.51 -11.51 0.23
N GLY A 254 14.62 -10.82 0.51
CA GLY A 254 14.66 -9.77 1.54
C GLY A 254 13.90 -8.52 1.14
N GLU A 255 13.97 -8.13 -0.14
CA GLU A 255 13.26 -6.97 -0.67
C GLU A 255 11.75 -7.22 -0.80
N SER A 256 11.33 -8.42 -1.22
CA SER A 256 9.91 -8.80 -1.25
C SER A 256 9.30 -8.76 0.16
N ARG A 257 10.05 -9.17 1.19
CA ARG A 257 9.57 -9.07 2.58
C ARG A 257 9.44 -7.61 3.03
N ALA A 258 10.45 -6.77 2.75
CA ALA A 258 10.40 -5.32 3.02
C ALA A 258 9.18 -4.66 2.35
N TYR A 259 8.86 -5.09 1.13
CA TYR A 259 7.65 -4.67 0.41
C TYR A 259 6.35 -5.05 1.15
N TYR A 260 6.22 -6.29 1.63
CA TYR A 260 5.01 -6.70 2.37
C TYR A 260 4.80 -5.90 3.65
N ILE A 261 5.88 -5.52 4.33
CA ILE A 261 5.79 -4.71 5.54
C ILE A 261 5.33 -3.31 5.21
N LEU A 262 5.82 -2.69 4.15
CA LEU A 262 5.31 -1.40 3.70
C LEU A 262 3.78 -1.44 3.55
N ARG A 263 3.27 -2.46 2.84
CA ARG A 263 1.83 -2.62 2.65
C ARG A 263 1.10 -2.74 3.99
N PHE A 264 1.66 -3.51 4.92
CA PHE A 264 1.16 -3.62 6.28
C PHE A 264 1.21 -2.29 7.04
N LEU A 265 2.27 -1.49 6.87
CA LEU A 265 2.43 -0.17 7.51
C LEU A 265 1.34 0.79 7.03
N PHE A 266 1.03 0.80 5.73
CA PHE A 266 -0.06 1.60 5.20
C PHE A 266 -1.42 1.18 5.76
N GLU A 267 -1.65 -0.13 5.88
CA GLU A 267 -2.87 -0.66 6.48
C GLU A 267 -3.01 -0.24 7.94
N ILE A 268 -1.89 -0.20 8.68
CA ILE A 268 -1.83 0.30 10.05
C ILE A 268 -2.18 1.78 10.08
N GLU A 269 -1.49 2.64 9.31
CA GLU A 269 -1.76 4.08 9.32
C GLU A 269 -3.20 4.41 8.89
N SER A 270 -3.76 3.65 7.95
CA SER A 270 -5.18 3.76 7.57
C SER A 270 -6.10 3.53 8.75
N ARG A 271 -5.90 2.46 9.51
CA ARG A 271 -6.75 2.15 10.67
C ARG A 271 -6.56 3.13 11.82
N LEU A 272 -5.34 3.60 12.00
CA LEU A 272 -5.03 4.63 13.00
C LEU A 272 -5.72 5.96 12.68
N SER A 273 -5.86 6.30 11.40
CA SER A 273 -6.62 7.49 10.98
C SER A 273 -8.11 7.42 11.33
N LEU A 274 -8.64 6.20 11.49
CA LEU A 274 -10.02 5.92 11.88
C LEU A 274 -10.21 5.79 13.41
N ASN A 275 -9.15 6.02 14.20
CA ASN A 275 -9.16 5.88 15.67
C ASN A 275 -9.60 4.49 16.16
N GLU A 276 -9.37 3.44 15.37
CA GLU A 276 -9.67 2.06 15.76
C GLU A 276 -8.64 1.55 16.78
N ASP A 277 -9.08 0.68 17.70
CA ASP A 277 -8.18 -0.08 18.57
C ASP A 277 -7.47 -1.16 17.76
N LEU A 278 -6.14 -1.14 17.78
CA LEU A 278 -5.31 -2.01 16.95
C LEU A 278 -4.50 -2.97 17.81
N LEU A 279 -4.63 -4.28 17.55
CA LEU A 279 -3.73 -5.31 18.06
C LEU A 279 -2.86 -5.85 16.92
N MET A 280 -1.57 -5.59 17.00
CA MET A 280 -0.58 -6.08 16.03
C MET A 280 0.07 -7.37 16.53
N ILE A 281 0.21 -8.35 15.64
CA ILE A 281 0.95 -9.59 15.93
C ILE A 281 2.11 -9.67 14.95
N PHE A 282 3.31 -9.54 15.49
CA PHE A 282 4.56 -9.63 14.77
C PHE A 282 5.14 -11.03 14.96
N ASP A 283 4.99 -11.89 13.97
CA ASP A 283 5.54 -13.25 14.02
C ASP A 283 6.83 -13.34 13.20
N ASP A 284 7.95 -13.46 13.92
CA ASP A 284 9.29 -13.69 13.39
C ASP A 284 9.78 -12.69 12.33
N VAL A 285 9.47 -11.42 12.59
CA VAL A 285 9.89 -10.31 11.71
C VAL A 285 11.41 -10.19 11.64
N ALA A 286 12.15 -10.51 12.71
CA ALA A 286 13.60 -10.31 12.81
C ALA A 286 14.41 -10.95 11.67
N ASP A 287 14.07 -12.18 11.31
CA ASP A 287 14.75 -13.00 10.29
C ASP A 287 14.51 -12.53 8.85
N SER A 288 13.66 -11.51 8.70
CA SER A 288 13.26 -10.95 7.42
C SER A 288 14.04 -9.70 7.02
N PHE A 289 14.96 -9.21 7.86
CA PHE A 289 15.69 -7.97 7.60
C PHE A 289 17.19 -8.12 7.65
N ASP A 290 17.85 -7.60 6.62
CA ASP A 290 19.27 -7.27 6.69
C ASP A 290 19.54 -6.36 7.91
N TYR A 291 20.74 -6.48 8.48
CA TYR A 291 21.20 -5.69 9.63
C TYR A 291 20.94 -4.17 9.50
N LYS A 292 20.92 -3.64 8.27
CA LYS A 292 20.61 -2.23 7.98
C LYS A 292 19.16 -1.86 8.30
N ASN A 293 18.20 -2.75 8.07
CA ASN A 293 16.77 -2.48 8.21
C ASN A 293 16.20 -2.98 9.56
N LYS A 294 16.91 -3.85 10.30
CA LYS A 294 16.53 -4.31 11.64
C LYS A 294 16.20 -3.15 12.59
N TYR A 295 17.03 -2.10 12.60
CA TYR A 295 16.82 -0.95 13.48
C TYR A 295 15.66 -0.04 13.05
N ALA A 296 15.45 0.12 11.74
CA ALA A 296 14.36 0.95 11.21
C ALA A 296 12.99 0.44 11.68
N ILE A 297 12.83 -0.89 11.72
CA ILE A 297 11.57 -1.53 12.16
C ILE A 297 11.38 -1.42 13.66
N ILE A 298 12.45 -1.53 14.45
CA ILE A 298 12.34 -1.36 15.91
C ILE A 298 11.90 0.07 16.25
N GLU A 299 12.46 1.08 15.60
CA GLU A 299 12.00 2.47 15.78
C GLU A 299 10.57 2.67 15.26
N TYR A 300 10.19 2.03 14.15
CA TYR A 300 8.81 2.10 13.67
C TYR A 300 7.80 1.46 14.65
N ILE A 301 8.09 0.26 15.14
CA ILE A 301 7.27 -0.42 16.17
C ILE A 301 7.18 0.47 17.42
N LYS A 302 8.27 1.15 17.78
CA LYS A 302 8.27 2.10 18.90
C LYS A 302 7.25 3.21 18.69
N ASP A 303 7.32 3.91 17.55
CA ASP A 303 6.44 5.04 17.25
C ASP A 303 4.97 4.61 17.21
N LEU A 304 4.70 3.39 16.73
CA LEU A 304 3.35 2.83 16.78
C LEU A 304 2.88 2.57 18.21
N LEU A 305 3.73 1.97 19.05
CA LEU A 305 3.42 1.65 20.45
C LEU A 305 3.35 2.87 21.37
N GLU A 306 3.86 4.04 20.95
CA GLU A 306 3.65 5.31 21.65
C GLU A 306 2.20 5.81 21.54
N ARG A 307 1.40 5.26 20.61
CA ARG A 307 -0.02 5.60 20.46
C ARG A 307 -0.89 4.78 21.44
N PRO A 308 -1.87 5.39 22.13
CA PRO A 308 -2.61 4.73 23.21
C PRO A 308 -3.58 3.62 22.76
N ASN A 309 -4.04 3.67 21.51
CA ASN A 309 -4.96 2.69 20.91
C ASN A 309 -4.23 1.50 20.24
N VAL A 310 -2.91 1.40 20.42
CA VAL A 310 -2.09 0.40 19.73
C VAL A 310 -1.44 -0.55 20.73
N ASN A 311 -1.71 -1.84 20.55
CA ASN A 311 -1.07 -2.91 21.29
C ASN A 311 -0.32 -3.83 20.32
N ALA A 312 0.76 -4.45 20.79
CA ALA A 312 1.50 -5.42 19.99
C ALA A 312 1.93 -6.67 20.78
N ILE A 313 1.91 -7.80 20.10
CA ILE A 313 2.55 -9.05 20.51
C ILE A 313 3.70 -9.29 19.52
N ILE A 314 4.93 -9.43 20.05
CA ILE A 314 6.12 -9.69 19.24
C ILE A 314 6.63 -11.10 19.57
N LEU A 315 6.58 -11.98 18.58
CA LEU A 315 7.10 -13.33 18.62
C LEU A 315 8.37 -13.37 17.77
N THR A 316 9.44 -13.94 18.32
CA THR A 316 10.73 -14.03 17.64
C THR A 316 11.49 -15.21 18.22
N HIS A 317 12.18 -15.96 17.37
CA HIS A 317 13.20 -16.90 17.85
C HIS A 317 14.59 -16.26 17.90
N ASN A 318 14.81 -15.15 17.16
CA ASN A 318 16.07 -14.41 17.19
C ASN A 318 16.32 -13.72 18.55
N PHE A 319 17.33 -14.19 19.28
CA PHE A 319 17.61 -13.73 20.65
C PHE A 319 18.17 -12.30 20.69
N ASP A 320 18.96 -11.89 19.70
CA ASP A 320 19.51 -10.54 19.64
C ASP A 320 18.42 -9.49 19.32
N PHE A 321 17.47 -9.83 18.44
CA PHE A 321 16.29 -9.01 18.19
C PHE A 321 15.44 -8.88 19.44
N TYR A 322 15.14 -9.99 20.12
CA TYR A 322 14.43 -10.00 21.40
C TYR A 322 15.06 -9.03 22.41
N ARG A 323 16.39 -9.12 22.62
CA ARG A 323 17.11 -8.24 23.55
C ARG A 323 17.06 -6.77 23.11
N THR A 324 17.26 -6.51 21.82
CA THR A 324 17.30 -5.15 21.27
C THR A 324 15.94 -4.47 21.39
N VAL A 325 14.87 -5.17 21.02
CA VAL A 325 13.47 -4.72 21.16
C VAL A 325 13.14 -4.46 22.62
N ALA A 326 13.40 -5.43 23.50
CA ALA A 326 13.10 -5.29 24.93
C ALA A 326 13.84 -4.11 25.59
N LYS A 327 15.07 -3.80 25.12
CA LYS A 327 15.86 -2.68 25.63
C LYS A 327 15.41 -1.35 25.07
N ARG A 328 15.20 -1.22 23.75
CA ARG A 328 14.82 0.04 23.09
C ARG A 328 13.40 0.47 23.40
N LEU A 329 12.49 -0.49 23.52
CA LEU A 329 11.07 -0.26 23.79
C LEU A 329 10.73 -0.33 25.29
N PHE A 330 11.73 -0.51 26.16
CA PHE A 330 11.55 -0.67 27.61
C PHE A 330 10.60 -1.82 28.02
N LEU A 331 10.51 -2.89 27.21
CA LEU A 331 9.57 -4.00 27.39
C LEU A 331 10.06 -5.14 28.29
N LYS A 332 11.19 -4.99 29.00
CA LYS A 332 11.79 -6.07 29.80
C LYS A 332 10.82 -6.78 30.75
N LYS A 333 9.86 -6.04 31.34
CA LYS A 333 8.86 -6.60 32.26
C LYS A 333 7.78 -7.40 31.54
N THR A 334 7.46 -7.07 30.30
CA THR A 334 6.42 -7.72 29.49
C THR A 334 7.01 -8.75 28.51
N SER A 335 8.34 -8.87 28.46
CA SER A 335 9.08 -9.88 27.71
C SER A 335 9.10 -11.24 28.41
N HIS A 336 8.81 -12.30 27.65
CA HIS A 336 8.75 -13.69 28.13
C HIS A 336 9.52 -14.61 27.18
N ILE A 337 9.96 -15.77 27.69
CA ILE A 337 10.57 -16.84 26.90
C ILE A 337 9.68 -18.08 27.02
N ALA A 338 9.32 -18.66 25.87
CA ALA A 338 8.56 -19.89 25.78
C ALA A 338 9.52 -21.08 25.56
N THR A 339 9.41 -22.12 26.38
CA THR A 339 10.20 -23.35 26.24
C THR A 339 9.30 -24.57 26.16
N LYS A 340 9.66 -25.52 25.31
CA LYS A 340 8.91 -26.75 25.07
C LYS A 340 9.65 -27.96 25.66
N CYS A 341 8.98 -28.74 26.50
CA CYS A 341 9.53 -29.98 27.03
C CYS A 341 9.36 -31.15 26.05
N SER A 342 9.97 -32.30 26.36
CA SER A 342 9.91 -33.52 25.54
C SER A 342 8.49 -34.05 25.31
N GLN A 343 7.58 -33.81 26.26
CA GLN A 343 6.17 -34.20 26.20
C GLN A 343 5.31 -33.24 25.36
N GLY A 344 5.92 -32.15 24.86
CA GLY A 344 5.24 -31.15 24.04
C GLY A 344 4.51 -30.06 24.81
N VAL A 345 4.60 -30.05 26.14
CA VAL A 345 4.07 -28.96 26.98
C VAL A 345 4.95 -27.72 26.80
N VAL A 346 4.32 -26.55 26.67
CA VAL A 346 4.99 -25.26 26.57
C VAL A 346 4.83 -24.51 27.88
N GLU A 347 5.94 -24.03 28.44
CA GLU A 347 5.95 -23.15 29.61
C GLU A 347 6.46 -21.76 29.20
N ILE A 348 5.78 -20.72 29.65
CA ILE A 348 6.15 -19.32 29.37
C ILE A 348 6.65 -18.72 30.68
N LYS A 349 7.92 -18.32 30.70
CA LYS A 349 8.59 -17.72 31.87
C LYS A 349 8.98 -16.28 31.60
N GLN A 350 9.19 -15.52 32.66
CA GLN A 350 9.74 -14.17 32.56
C GLN A 350 11.05 -14.20 31.77
N GLY A 351 11.19 -13.26 30.84
CA GLY A 351 12.36 -13.11 30.02
C GLY A 351 13.64 -12.84 30.83
N LYS A 352 14.77 -13.34 30.33
CA LYS A 352 16.11 -13.17 30.92
C LYS A 352 17.10 -12.58 29.90
N TYR A 353 18.33 -12.30 30.34
CA TYR A 353 19.48 -11.98 29.48
C TYR A 353 19.33 -10.69 28.62
N PHE A 354 18.63 -9.68 29.14
CA PHE A 354 18.45 -8.38 28.46
C PHE A 354 19.71 -7.50 28.42
N GLU A 355 20.63 -7.73 29.35
CA GLU A 355 21.88 -6.96 29.46
C GLU A 355 23.08 -7.81 29.05
N ASP A 356 24.26 -7.23 29.13
CA ASP A 356 25.52 -7.94 28.96
C ASP A 356 25.58 -9.13 29.92
N VAL A 357 25.51 -10.33 29.37
CA VAL A 357 25.47 -11.60 30.12
C VAL A 357 26.77 -11.80 30.89
N PHE A 358 27.92 -11.45 30.30
CA PHE A 358 29.23 -11.61 30.92
C PHE A 358 29.31 -10.80 32.22
N LYS A 359 29.00 -9.51 32.18
CA LYS A 359 29.06 -8.65 33.37
C LYS A 359 27.91 -8.91 34.35
N SER A 360 26.68 -8.99 33.84
CA SER A 360 25.48 -9.01 34.70
C SER A 360 25.22 -10.35 35.38
N ILE A 361 25.70 -11.46 34.80
CA ILE A 361 25.49 -12.82 35.30
C ILE A 361 26.82 -13.44 35.72
N PHE A 362 27.79 -13.55 34.80
CA PHE A 362 29.01 -14.30 35.07
C PHE A 362 29.93 -13.63 36.10
N VAL A 363 30.26 -12.37 35.87
CA VAL A 363 31.11 -11.59 36.78
C VAL A 363 30.37 -11.33 38.10
N LYS A 364 29.07 -10.98 38.05
CA LYS A 364 28.29 -10.70 39.26
C LYS A 364 28.17 -11.91 40.19
N ASN A 365 27.88 -13.09 39.64
CA ASN A 365 27.64 -14.32 40.41
C ASN A 365 28.84 -15.27 40.39
N TYR A 366 30.06 -14.73 40.24
CA TYR A 366 31.32 -15.48 40.12
C TYR A 366 31.57 -16.53 41.21
N HIS A 367 31.03 -16.33 42.41
CA HIS A 367 31.14 -17.26 43.54
C HIS A 367 30.28 -18.52 43.40
N VAL A 368 29.39 -18.59 42.40
CA VAL A 368 28.55 -19.76 42.13
C VAL A 368 29.31 -20.70 41.20
N LYS A 369 29.44 -21.98 41.56
CA LYS A 369 30.29 -22.96 40.85
C LYS A 369 30.02 -23.07 39.34
N LYS A 370 28.75 -23.23 38.93
CA LYS A 370 28.38 -23.29 37.50
C LYS A 370 28.72 -22.01 36.74
N ILE A 371 28.59 -20.87 37.41
CA ILE A 371 28.92 -19.54 36.85
C ILE A 371 30.44 -19.39 36.71
N PHE A 372 31.20 -19.81 37.73
CA PHE A 372 32.67 -19.84 37.68
C PHE A 372 33.16 -20.68 36.51
N ILE A 373 32.60 -21.87 36.28
CA ILE A 373 32.96 -22.72 35.15
C ILE A 373 32.63 -22.02 33.82
N GLY A 374 31.41 -21.47 33.72
CA GLY A 374 30.94 -20.80 32.51
C GLY A 374 31.71 -19.53 32.15
N ILE A 375 32.46 -18.91 33.08
CA ILE A 375 33.27 -17.72 32.78
C ILE A 375 34.57 -18.04 32.03
N ILE A 376 35.06 -19.29 32.13
CA ILE A 376 36.37 -19.70 31.58
C ILE A 376 36.46 -19.46 30.06
N PRO A 377 35.49 -19.88 29.23
CA PRO A 377 35.49 -19.59 27.79
C PRO A 377 35.59 -18.08 27.47
N PHE A 378 34.87 -17.24 28.20
CA PHE A 378 34.85 -15.79 27.95
C PHE A 378 36.20 -15.15 28.20
N VAL A 379 36.80 -15.44 29.35
CA VAL A 379 38.09 -14.86 29.73
C VAL A 379 39.22 -15.43 28.88
N ARG A 380 39.13 -16.70 28.48
CA ARG A 380 40.05 -17.29 27.49
C ARG A 380 40.07 -16.46 26.20
N ASN A 381 38.90 -16.17 25.62
CA ASN A 381 38.83 -15.37 24.39
C ASN A 381 39.30 -13.93 24.60
N LEU A 382 39.08 -13.35 25.78
CA LEU A 382 39.65 -12.04 26.12
C LEU A 382 41.19 -12.06 26.12
N PHE A 383 41.80 -13.10 26.69
CA PHE A 383 43.26 -13.25 26.64
C PHE A 383 43.79 -13.48 25.23
N GLU A 384 43.05 -14.19 24.38
CA GLU A 384 43.36 -14.31 22.95
C GLU A 384 43.42 -12.93 22.29
N TYR A 385 42.40 -12.08 22.48
CA TYR A 385 42.38 -10.72 21.93
C TYR A 385 43.44 -9.79 22.51
N LEU A 386 43.87 -10.03 23.75
CA LEU A 386 44.94 -9.29 24.39
C LEU A 386 46.34 -9.83 24.05
N ASN A 387 46.44 -10.85 23.19
CA ASN A 387 47.70 -11.56 22.86
C ASN A 387 48.44 -12.11 24.10
N LYS A 388 47.68 -12.49 25.13
CA LYS A 388 48.16 -13.11 26.37
C LYS A 388 48.19 -14.63 26.23
N ASN A 389 49.19 -15.11 25.47
CA ASN A 389 49.25 -16.50 25.02
C ASN A 389 49.37 -17.53 26.16
N ASP A 390 50.06 -17.20 27.25
CA ASP A 390 50.25 -18.10 28.38
C ASP A 390 48.93 -18.29 29.15
N GLU A 391 48.25 -17.19 29.51
CA GLU A 391 46.95 -17.24 30.17
C GLU A 391 45.87 -17.88 29.27
N TYR A 392 45.90 -17.58 27.96
CA TYR A 392 45.04 -18.24 26.98
C TYR A 392 45.26 -19.76 26.94
N SER A 393 46.52 -20.21 26.87
CA SER A 393 46.88 -21.63 26.83
C SER A 393 46.49 -22.34 28.12
N PHE A 394 46.65 -21.67 29.28
CA PHE A 394 46.23 -22.17 30.58
C PHE A 394 44.71 -22.42 30.61
N LEU A 395 43.89 -21.42 30.26
CA LEU A 395 42.43 -21.58 30.25
C LEU A 395 41.96 -22.56 29.17
N THR A 396 42.68 -22.66 28.05
CA THR A 396 42.44 -23.70 27.04
C THR A 396 42.60 -25.11 27.64
N SER A 397 43.54 -25.30 28.57
CA SER A 397 43.75 -26.57 29.28
C SER A 397 42.62 -26.91 30.26
N CYS A 398 41.74 -25.96 30.58
CA CYS A 398 40.53 -26.19 31.38
C CYS A 398 39.34 -26.67 30.51
N LEU A 399 39.40 -26.41 29.20
CA LEU A 399 38.32 -26.70 28.24
C LEU A 399 38.63 -27.89 27.32
N HIS A 400 39.91 -28.30 27.27
CA HIS A 400 40.42 -29.42 26.50
C HIS A 400 41.32 -30.30 27.37
N ILE A 401 41.31 -31.61 27.14
CA ILE A 401 42.14 -32.56 27.88
C ILE A 401 43.58 -32.48 27.37
N LYS A 402 44.46 -31.93 28.22
CA LYS A 402 45.91 -31.87 28.06
C LYS A 402 46.60 -32.59 29.23
N SER A 403 47.92 -32.68 29.17
CA SER A 403 48.74 -33.37 30.19
C SER A 403 48.56 -32.81 31.61
N ASN A 404 48.32 -31.51 31.77
CA ASN A 404 48.12 -30.84 33.06
C ASN A 404 46.65 -30.80 33.53
N THR A 405 45.67 -30.98 32.64
CA THR A 405 44.24 -30.74 32.90
C THR A 405 43.69 -31.47 34.13
N LEU A 406 44.14 -32.70 34.38
CA LEU A 406 43.67 -33.53 35.50
C LEU A 406 44.11 -33.02 36.89
N ASN A 407 45.06 -32.09 36.95
CA ASN A 407 45.64 -31.61 38.19
C ASN A 407 45.34 -30.13 38.49
N LEU A 408 44.79 -29.39 37.53
CA LEU A 408 44.45 -27.98 37.71
C LEU A 408 43.40 -27.82 38.82
N THR A 409 43.70 -26.93 39.77
CA THR A 409 42.83 -26.55 40.88
C THR A 409 41.99 -25.33 40.53
N VAL A 410 40.86 -25.14 41.21
CA VAL A 410 40.03 -23.95 41.07
C VAL A 410 40.81 -22.69 41.47
N GLN A 411 41.68 -22.77 42.49
CA GLN A 411 42.52 -21.65 42.89
C GLN A 411 43.44 -21.18 41.76
N GLU A 412 44.15 -22.08 41.08
CA GLU A 412 45.01 -21.72 39.95
C GLU A 412 44.20 -21.10 38.80
N VAL A 413 42.99 -21.60 38.55
CA VAL A 413 42.07 -21.01 37.56
C VAL A 413 41.62 -19.62 38.00
N HIS A 414 41.28 -19.44 39.28
CA HIS A 414 40.90 -18.15 39.84
C HIS A 414 42.02 -17.11 39.68
N ASP A 415 43.25 -17.48 40.01
CA ASP A 415 44.44 -16.61 39.91
C ASP A 415 44.67 -16.10 38.48
N ILE A 416 44.37 -16.93 37.46
CA ILE A 416 44.40 -16.51 36.05
C ILE A 416 43.20 -15.64 35.69
N LEU A 417 41.99 -16.01 36.10
CA LEU A 417 40.76 -15.27 35.76
C LEU A 417 40.78 -13.82 36.30
N ILE A 418 41.33 -13.59 37.49
CA ILE A 418 41.40 -12.24 38.09
C ILE A 418 42.35 -11.29 37.36
N LEU A 419 43.26 -11.79 36.53
CA LEU A 419 44.10 -10.94 35.67
C LEU A 419 43.27 -10.20 34.62
N ALA A 420 42.14 -10.78 34.20
CA ALA A 420 41.15 -10.16 33.33
C ALA A 420 40.00 -9.49 34.11
N ILE A 421 39.74 -9.94 35.33
CA ILE A 421 38.64 -9.46 36.17
C ILE A 421 39.16 -9.04 37.56
N PRO A 422 39.93 -7.93 37.66
CA PRO A 422 40.61 -7.56 38.91
C PRO A 422 39.67 -7.31 40.09
N GLU A 423 38.42 -6.93 39.82
CA GLU A 423 37.38 -6.72 40.85
C GLU A 423 36.99 -7.99 41.63
N LYS A 424 37.43 -9.17 41.21
CA LYS A 424 37.18 -10.45 41.91
C LYS A 424 38.35 -10.95 42.74
N LYS A 425 39.45 -10.18 42.82
CA LYS A 425 40.68 -10.57 43.52
C LYS A 425 40.47 -10.94 45.00
N ASP A 426 39.58 -10.24 45.69
CA ASP A 426 39.36 -10.43 47.13
C ASP A 426 38.22 -11.43 47.45
N ILE A 427 37.66 -12.11 46.43
CA ILE A 427 36.63 -13.12 46.65
C ILE A 427 37.24 -14.41 47.18
N THR A 428 36.65 -14.94 48.24
CA THR A 428 36.96 -16.30 48.73
C THR A 428 36.02 -17.31 48.08
N LEU A 429 36.58 -18.33 47.43
CA LEU A 429 35.81 -19.43 46.83
C LEU A 429 35.88 -20.66 47.75
N GLU A 430 34.72 -21.11 48.25
CA GLU A 430 34.63 -22.30 49.13
C GLU A 430 35.12 -23.60 48.46
N PHE A 431 35.18 -23.60 47.12
CA PHE A 431 35.61 -24.72 46.29
C PHE A 431 37.01 -24.53 45.67
N ALA A 432 37.80 -23.56 46.13
CA ALA A 432 39.14 -23.26 45.61
C ALA A 432 40.10 -24.47 45.57
N ASN A 433 40.02 -25.34 46.56
CA ASN A 433 40.89 -26.52 46.66
C ASN A 433 40.48 -27.70 45.77
N GLN A 434 39.33 -27.61 45.09
CA GLN A 434 38.86 -28.69 44.23
C GLN A 434 39.61 -28.68 42.90
N LYS A 435 39.77 -29.87 42.29
CA LYS A 435 40.23 -29.97 40.91
C LYS A 435 39.13 -29.47 39.97
N ILE A 436 39.49 -28.61 39.02
CA ILE A 436 38.50 -27.98 38.11
C ILE A 436 37.70 -29.02 37.32
N ILE A 437 38.36 -30.09 36.86
CA ILE A 437 37.69 -31.16 36.11
C ILE A 437 36.65 -31.90 36.96
N ASN A 438 36.94 -32.12 38.25
CA ASN A 438 36.00 -32.77 39.17
C ASN A 438 34.83 -31.83 39.47
N LEU A 439 35.08 -30.53 39.64
CA LEU A 439 34.03 -29.53 39.81
C LEU A 439 33.08 -29.54 38.61
N ILE A 440 33.62 -29.54 37.38
CA ILE A 440 32.82 -29.58 36.14
C ILE A 440 31.91 -30.80 36.10
N PHE A 441 32.45 -32.00 36.32
CA PHE A 441 31.65 -33.22 36.28
C PHE A 441 30.65 -33.33 37.42
N ASN A 442 31.02 -32.92 38.64
CA ASN A 442 30.11 -32.95 39.78
C ASN A 442 28.92 -31.99 39.60
N GLU A 443 29.16 -30.79 39.07
CA GLU A 443 28.08 -29.83 38.81
C GLU A 443 27.21 -30.27 37.63
N ALA A 444 27.80 -30.85 36.57
CA ALA A 444 27.04 -31.44 35.46
C ALA A 444 26.13 -32.60 35.94
N ASP A 445 26.66 -33.49 36.79
CA ASP A 445 25.88 -34.58 37.40
C ASP A 445 24.78 -34.07 38.34
N SER A 446 25.04 -32.99 39.08
CA SER A 446 24.06 -32.39 40.00
C SER A 446 22.92 -31.70 39.27
N LEU A 447 23.22 -31.00 38.16
CA LEU A 447 22.20 -30.36 37.32
C LEU A 447 21.16 -31.36 36.79
N LYS A 448 21.59 -32.59 36.48
CA LYS A 448 20.69 -33.65 36.01
C LYS A 448 19.58 -33.97 37.02
N ILE A 449 19.91 -34.04 38.30
CA ILE A 449 18.98 -34.50 39.35
C ILE A 449 17.84 -33.47 39.55
N GLY A 450 18.11 -32.20 39.27
CA GLY A 450 17.14 -31.10 39.37
C GLY A 450 16.71 -30.51 38.01
N LEU A 451 16.93 -31.24 36.91
CA LEU A 451 16.74 -30.69 35.57
C LEU A 451 15.27 -30.34 35.33
N ASN A 452 14.99 -29.06 35.13
CA ASN A 452 13.71 -28.62 34.62
C ASN A 452 13.81 -28.62 33.10
N GLU A 453 13.05 -29.46 32.40
CA GLU A 453 13.07 -29.50 30.91
C GLU A 453 12.72 -28.16 30.27
N HIS A 454 12.10 -27.24 31.03
CA HIS A 454 11.80 -25.88 30.61
C HIS A 454 12.92 -24.87 30.93
N SER A 455 14.08 -25.29 31.45
CA SER A 455 15.22 -24.40 31.73
C SER A 455 15.93 -24.04 30.43
N SER A 456 15.92 -22.75 30.07
CA SER A 456 16.69 -22.18 28.97
C SER A 456 17.98 -21.52 29.46
N ASP A 457 18.44 -21.87 30.66
CA ASP A 457 19.49 -21.11 31.33
C ASP A 457 20.85 -21.37 30.67
N LEU A 458 21.43 -20.30 30.12
CA LEU A 458 22.68 -20.34 29.35
C LEU A 458 23.82 -20.96 30.17
N GLU A 459 23.95 -20.59 31.44
CA GLU A 459 24.98 -21.11 32.33
C GLU A 459 24.96 -22.63 32.50
N ASP A 460 23.76 -23.23 32.48
CA ASP A 460 23.59 -24.68 32.63
C ASP A 460 23.98 -25.38 31.33
N LYS A 461 23.56 -24.83 30.18
CA LYS A 461 23.94 -25.35 28.86
C LYS A 461 25.44 -25.28 28.63
N LEU A 462 26.08 -24.19 29.03
CA LEU A 462 27.54 -24.02 28.94
C LEU A 462 28.28 -25.05 29.78
N LEU A 463 27.85 -25.25 31.03
CA LEU A 463 28.43 -26.26 31.91
C LEU A 463 28.34 -27.67 31.29
N ILE A 464 27.17 -28.07 30.80
CA ILE A 464 26.99 -29.38 30.16
C ILE A 464 27.80 -29.50 28.87
N ALA A 465 27.86 -28.46 28.04
CA ALA A 465 28.64 -28.48 26.82
C ALA A 465 30.15 -28.66 27.09
N ILE A 466 30.69 -27.97 28.10
CA ILE A 466 32.08 -28.16 28.56
C ILE A 466 32.28 -29.59 29.05
N ALA A 467 31.37 -30.10 29.88
CA ALA A 467 31.44 -31.46 30.40
C ALA A 467 31.40 -32.53 29.30
N CYS A 468 30.51 -32.39 28.30
CA CYS A 468 30.43 -33.25 27.11
C CYS A 468 31.75 -33.26 26.36
N ARG A 469 32.33 -32.09 26.08
CA ARG A 469 33.62 -32.01 25.38
C ARG A 469 34.71 -32.76 26.12
N LEU A 470 34.86 -32.48 27.42
CA LEU A 470 35.90 -33.11 28.24
C LEU A 470 35.71 -34.64 28.30
N LYS A 471 34.47 -35.13 28.46
CA LYS A 471 34.19 -36.58 28.43
C LYS A 471 34.52 -37.21 27.09
N ALA A 472 34.15 -36.58 25.99
CA ALA A 472 34.45 -37.06 24.64
C ALA A 472 35.95 -37.13 24.40
N GLU A 473 36.71 -36.10 24.81
CA GLU A 473 38.17 -36.10 24.68
C GLU A 473 38.84 -37.14 25.57
N ILE A 474 38.40 -37.33 26.82
CA ILE A 474 38.89 -38.42 27.69
C ILE A 474 38.73 -39.77 26.99
N TYR A 475 37.54 -40.03 26.44
CA TYR A 475 37.29 -41.27 25.72
C TYR A 475 38.17 -41.37 24.47
N MET A 476 38.18 -40.37 23.58
CA MET A 476 38.98 -40.42 22.35
C MET A 476 40.48 -40.61 22.64
N ILE A 477 41.01 -39.94 23.66
CA ILE A 477 42.41 -40.08 24.09
C ILE A 477 42.68 -41.48 24.64
N SER A 478 41.74 -42.11 25.35
CA SER A 478 41.91 -43.49 25.83
C SER A 478 42.18 -44.49 24.71
N GLN A 479 41.63 -44.23 23.52
CA GLN A 479 41.74 -45.08 22.31
C GLN A 479 43.05 -44.84 21.53
N LEU A 480 43.86 -43.87 21.94
CA LEU A 480 45.16 -43.56 21.32
C LEU A 480 46.29 -44.41 21.92
N THR A 481 47.29 -44.73 21.09
CA THR A 481 48.54 -45.37 21.55
C THR A 481 49.36 -44.39 22.39
N ASN A 482 50.36 -44.89 23.11
CA ASN A 482 51.22 -44.02 23.92
C ASN A 482 51.98 -42.99 23.06
N ASP A 483 52.40 -43.37 21.85
CA ASP A 483 53.09 -42.47 20.92
C ASP A 483 52.14 -41.36 20.44
N GLU A 484 50.91 -41.70 20.06
CA GLU A 484 49.90 -40.72 19.67
C GLU A 484 49.47 -39.81 20.81
N LYS A 485 49.49 -40.31 22.06
CA LYS A 485 49.23 -39.50 23.26
C LYS A 485 50.31 -38.46 23.49
N ASN A 486 51.57 -38.79 23.20
CA ASN A 486 52.68 -37.84 23.33
C ASN A 486 52.59 -36.70 22.30
N GLU A 487 52.00 -36.97 21.13
CA GLU A 487 51.72 -35.96 20.10
C GLU A 487 50.56 -35.01 20.45
N LEU A 488 49.74 -35.30 21.48
CA LEU A 488 48.58 -34.47 21.83
C LEU A 488 48.99 -33.03 22.18
N ASN A 489 50.13 -32.86 22.83
CA ASN A 489 50.65 -31.52 23.17
C ASN A 489 51.12 -30.73 21.93
N GLN A 490 51.24 -31.38 20.76
CA GLN A 490 51.63 -30.73 19.50
C GLN A 490 50.42 -30.27 18.68
N ILE A 491 49.19 -30.64 19.07
CA ILE A 491 47.98 -30.18 18.38
C ILE A 491 47.73 -28.72 18.78
N SER A 492 48.03 -27.80 17.87
CA SER A 492 47.84 -26.36 18.10
C SER A 492 46.41 -25.88 17.85
N GLU A 493 45.64 -26.58 17.02
CA GLU A 493 44.30 -26.15 16.58
C GLU A 493 43.33 -27.33 16.42
N ASN A 494 42.03 -27.07 16.60
CA ASN A 494 40.93 -28.01 16.33
C ASN A 494 41.08 -29.39 17.00
N GLN A 495 41.55 -29.43 18.25
CA GLN A 495 41.89 -30.66 18.98
C GLN A 495 40.79 -31.73 18.93
N THR A 496 39.55 -31.39 19.28
CA THR A 496 38.43 -32.35 19.32
C THR A 496 38.15 -32.99 17.95
N GLN A 497 38.24 -32.20 16.87
CA GLN A 497 38.08 -32.71 15.50
C GLN A 497 39.24 -33.60 15.08
N ASN A 498 40.48 -33.23 15.42
CA ASN A 498 41.67 -34.05 15.14
C ASN A 498 41.60 -35.39 15.88
N LEU A 499 41.20 -35.38 17.15
CA LEU A 499 40.95 -36.58 17.94
C LEU A 499 39.88 -37.48 17.30
N TYR A 500 38.79 -36.88 16.83
CA TYR A 500 37.71 -37.60 16.15
C TYR A 500 38.21 -38.25 14.85
N GLN A 501 39.00 -37.56 14.02
CA GLN A 501 39.56 -38.15 12.79
C GLN A 501 40.52 -39.30 13.10
N LYS A 502 41.37 -39.17 14.13
CA LYS A 502 42.24 -40.28 14.59
C LYS A 502 41.39 -41.50 15.01
N CYS A 503 40.32 -41.28 15.78
CA CYS A 503 39.39 -42.33 16.19
C CYS A 503 38.66 -42.99 15.00
N LYS A 504 38.21 -42.18 14.03
CA LYS A 504 37.54 -42.66 12.81
C LYS A 504 38.45 -43.56 11.98
N ASN A 505 39.73 -43.19 11.85
CA ASN A 505 40.71 -43.99 11.10
C ASN A 505 41.02 -45.33 11.77
N LYS A 506 40.82 -45.44 13.09
CA LYS A 506 40.99 -46.68 13.87
C LYS A 506 39.79 -47.63 13.81
N GLN A 507 38.73 -47.30 13.06
CA GLN A 507 37.54 -48.15 12.90
C GLN A 507 36.86 -48.51 14.24
N ILE A 508 36.79 -47.55 15.16
CA ILE A 508 35.99 -47.68 16.39
C ILE A 508 34.50 -47.89 16.01
N ASP A 509 33.74 -48.50 16.92
CA ASP A 509 32.30 -48.72 16.77
C ASP A 509 31.57 -47.49 16.19
N ILE A 510 30.77 -47.73 15.15
CA ILE A 510 30.09 -46.70 14.37
C ILE A 510 29.10 -45.89 15.23
N ASN A 511 28.44 -46.53 16.21
CA ASN A 511 27.52 -45.83 17.10
C ASN A 511 28.29 -44.90 18.04
N ILE A 512 29.45 -45.33 18.56
CA ILE A 512 30.33 -44.46 19.36
C ILE A 512 30.81 -43.27 18.52
N LEU A 513 31.24 -43.50 17.28
CA LEU A 513 31.64 -42.42 16.37
C LEU A 513 30.50 -41.43 16.12
N LYS A 514 29.24 -41.88 16.01
CA LYS A 514 28.07 -40.98 15.90
C LYS A 514 27.92 -40.10 17.13
N VAL A 515 28.05 -40.65 18.34
CA VAL A 515 27.99 -39.89 19.60
C VAL A 515 29.12 -38.85 19.64
N LEU A 516 30.35 -39.24 19.33
CA LEU A 516 31.49 -38.31 19.30
C LEU A 516 31.33 -37.22 18.23
N ASN A 517 30.74 -37.53 17.08
CA ASN A 517 30.48 -36.53 16.05
C ASN A 517 29.40 -35.52 16.46
N ARG A 518 28.40 -35.92 17.27
CA ARG A 518 27.42 -34.99 17.86
C ARG A 518 28.10 -33.93 18.73
N VAL A 519 29.18 -34.28 19.42
CA VAL A 519 29.97 -33.32 20.21
C VAL A 519 30.58 -32.24 19.31
N ASN A 520 31.13 -32.62 18.15
CA ASN A 520 31.67 -31.67 17.17
C ASN A 520 30.59 -30.81 16.52
N LEU A 521 29.34 -31.26 16.50
CA LEU A 521 28.22 -30.45 16.00
C LEU A 521 27.70 -29.48 17.06
N MET A 522 27.56 -29.93 18.31
CA MET A 522 26.84 -29.18 19.35
C MET A 522 27.74 -28.30 20.21
N THR A 523 28.98 -28.68 20.50
CA THR A 523 29.81 -27.99 21.51
C THR A 523 30.73 -26.87 21.00
N PRO A 524 31.16 -26.77 19.72
CA PRO A 524 32.08 -25.70 19.28
C PRO A 524 31.61 -24.29 19.59
N GLU A 525 30.32 -24.05 19.38
CA GLU A 525 29.69 -22.75 19.61
C GLU A 525 29.66 -22.36 21.10
N HIS A 526 29.76 -23.34 22.02
CA HIS A 526 29.64 -23.14 23.48
C HIS A 526 30.97 -22.82 24.17
N ILE A 527 32.10 -23.09 23.54
CA ILE A 527 33.43 -23.09 24.21
C ILE A 527 34.37 -22.08 23.56
N HIS A 528 34.04 -21.60 22.36
CA HIS A 528 34.71 -20.50 21.67
C HIS A 528 33.79 -19.27 21.61
N ILE A 529 33.15 -18.93 22.73
CA ILE A 529 32.14 -17.87 22.79
C ILE A 529 32.78 -16.49 22.59
N ASN A 530 32.60 -15.92 21.41
CA ASN A 530 32.73 -14.49 21.23
C ASN A 530 31.43 -13.82 21.68
N SER A 531 31.47 -12.56 22.11
CA SER A 531 30.31 -11.79 22.63
C SER A 531 29.06 -11.75 21.72
N PHE A 532 29.19 -12.26 20.49
CA PHE A 532 28.17 -12.35 19.46
C PHE A 532 27.47 -13.73 19.36
N MET A 533 27.99 -14.80 19.99
CA MET A 533 27.63 -16.20 19.68
C MET A 533 26.73 -16.92 20.70
N PHE A 534 26.01 -16.18 21.55
CA PHE A 534 25.14 -16.82 22.55
C PHE A 534 23.84 -17.41 21.98
N GLU A 535 23.42 -16.92 20.81
CA GLU A 535 22.11 -17.23 20.21
C GLU A 535 21.93 -18.73 19.91
N PRO A 536 22.85 -19.43 19.23
CA PRO A 536 22.72 -20.88 19.06
C PRO A 536 22.61 -21.64 20.38
N LEU A 537 23.29 -21.15 21.43
CA LEU A 537 23.30 -21.79 22.75
C LEU A 537 21.95 -21.61 23.45
N VAL A 538 21.34 -20.43 23.34
CA VAL A 538 20.01 -20.16 23.89
C VAL A 538 18.93 -20.98 23.16
N ASP A 539 19.10 -21.23 21.86
CA ASP A 539 18.13 -21.97 21.05
C ASP A 539 18.24 -23.50 21.17
N MET A 540 19.41 -24.04 21.54
CA MET A 540 19.56 -25.48 21.69
C MET A 540 18.75 -26.05 22.87
N SER A 541 18.10 -27.20 22.65
CA SER A 541 17.41 -27.91 23.73
C SER A 541 18.38 -28.41 24.81
N MET A 542 18.08 -28.10 26.07
CA MET A 542 18.84 -28.62 27.22
C MET A 542 18.79 -30.15 27.27
N ASN A 543 17.65 -30.75 26.93
CA ASN A 543 17.48 -32.21 26.92
C ASN A 543 18.48 -32.89 25.97
N HIS A 544 18.68 -32.34 24.76
CA HIS A 544 19.64 -32.90 23.81
C HIS A 544 21.08 -32.88 24.32
N LEU A 545 21.46 -31.85 25.09
CA LEU A 545 22.79 -31.74 25.70
C LEU A 545 22.95 -32.73 26.85
N VAL A 546 21.91 -32.92 27.67
CA VAL A 546 21.92 -33.87 28.79
C VAL A 546 21.95 -35.31 28.28
N ASP A 547 21.16 -35.65 27.25
CA ASP A 547 21.17 -36.97 26.62
C ASP A 547 22.55 -37.28 26.04
N LEU A 548 23.17 -36.31 25.38
CA LEU A 548 24.54 -36.45 24.86
C LEU A 548 25.56 -36.67 25.99
N TYR A 549 25.42 -35.94 27.11
CA TYR A 549 26.28 -36.11 28.27
C TYR A 549 26.19 -37.52 28.86
N GLU A 550 24.97 -38.06 28.96
CA GLU A 550 24.71 -39.42 29.46
C GLU A 550 25.30 -40.49 28.54
N GLU A 551 25.09 -40.35 27.22
CA GLU A 551 25.70 -41.24 26.22
C GLU A 551 27.23 -41.25 26.36
N LEU A 552 27.85 -40.07 26.52
CA LEU A 552 29.30 -39.94 26.69
C LEU A 552 29.80 -40.48 28.02
N LYS A 553 29.03 -40.33 29.10
CA LYS A 553 29.36 -40.86 30.43
C LYS A 553 29.31 -42.39 30.45
N ALA A 554 28.43 -42.99 29.66
CA ALA A 554 28.31 -44.44 29.50
C ALA A 554 29.48 -45.06 28.72
N LEU A 555 30.23 -44.26 27.95
CA LEU A 555 31.45 -44.72 27.27
C LEU A 555 32.51 -45.06 28.31
N ARG A 556 32.92 -46.34 28.34
CA ARG A 556 34.05 -46.78 29.18
C ARG A 556 35.36 -46.47 28.47
N ALA A 557 36.16 -45.60 29.08
CA ALA A 557 37.53 -45.30 28.69
C ALA A 557 38.49 -46.40 29.12
#